data_AF-W1S688-F1
#
_entry.id   AF-W1S688-F1
#
_cell.length_a   1.000
_cell.length_b   1.000
_cell.length_c   1.000
_cell.angle_alpha   90.00
_cell.angle_beta   90.00
_cell.angle_gamma   90.00
#
_symmetry.space_group_name_H-M   'P 1'
#
loop_
_entity.id
_entity.type
_entity.pdbx_description
1 polymer ?
#
loop_
_entity_poly.entity_id
_entity_poly.type
_entity_poly.pdbx_seq_one_letter_code
_entity_poly.pdbx_strand_id
1 'polypeptide(L)' 'MMVRETDVNYLLLRQQMSLIRAQSSPSREARTAYENLARSYSDRIHAYRQANERMIFRAH' A
#
# COMPACT_ATOMS: atom_id res chain seq x y z
N MET A 1 6.46 19.92 11.59
CA MET A 1 6.63 18.59 10.98
C MET A 1 5.25 18.12 10.55
N MET A 2 4.84 18.37 9.30
CA MET A 2 3.59 17.80 8.79
C MET A 2 3.84 16.31 8.55
N VAL A 3 3.48 15.49 9.53
CA VAL A 3 3.13 14.10 9.24
C VAL A 3 1.95 14.23 8.28
N ARG A 4 2.21 14.20 6.97
CA ARG A 4 1.14 13.91 6.02
C ARG A 4 0.65 12.54 6.46
N GLU A 5 -0.45 12.50 7.19
CA GLU A 5 -1.22 11.29 7.41
C GLU A 5 -1.34 10.64 6.05
N THR A 6 -0.54 9.61 5.82
CA THR A 6 -0.64 8.86 4.59
C THR A 6 -1.91 8.07 4.80
N ASP A 7 -2.97 8.56 4.18
CA ASP A 7 -4.29 7.96 4.31
C ASP A 7 -4.20 6.50 3.85
N VAL A 8 -4.49 5.58 4.77
CA VAL A 8 -4.50 4.13 4.48
C VAL A 8 -5.49 3.84 3.35
N ASN A 9 -6.57 4.62 3.23
CA ASN A 9 -7.52 4.50 2.12
C ASN A 9 -6.88 4.88 0.78
N TYR A 10 -6.02 5.91 0.76
CA TYR A 10 -5.25 6.26 -0.43
C TYR A 10 -4.31 5.11 -0.84
N LEU A 11 -3.62 4.50 0.12
CA LEU A 11 -2.75 3.35 -0.16
C LEU A 11 -3.53 2.14 -0.66
N LEU A 12 -4.69 1.84 -0.05
CA LEU A 12 -5.58 0.75 -0.46
C LEU A 12 -6.12 0.97 -1.87
N LEU A 13 -6.58 2.18 -2.18
CA LEU A 13 -7.06 2.53 -3.52
C LEU A 13 -5.96 2.32 -4.57
N ARG A 14 -4.72 2.74 -4.27
CA ARG A 14 -3.58 2.57 -5.16
C ARG A 14 -3.20 1.09 -5.34
N GLN A 15 -3.25 0.30 -4.27
CA GLN A 15 -3.04 -1.14 -4.32
C GLN A 15 -4.06 -1.82 -5.26
N GLN A 16 -5.35 -1.52 -5.08
CA GLN A 16 -6.42 -2.07 -5.89
C GLN A 16 -6.26 -1.70 -7.37
N MET A 17 -5.97 -0.43 -7.66
CA MET A 17 -5.73 0.03 -9.04
C MET A 17 -4.52 -0.66 -9.68
N SER A 18 -3.43 -0.88 -8.93
CA SER A 18 -2.28 -1.63 -9.42
C SER A 18 -2.65 -3.08 -9.74
N LEU A 19 -3.44 -3.76 -8.89
CA LEU A 19 -3.90 -5.13 -9.16
C LEU A 19 -4.79 -5.23 -10.40
N ILE A 20 -5.74 -4.29 -10.57
CA ILE A 20 -6.59 -4.22 -11.76
C ILE A 20 -5.74 -4.07 -13.02
N ARG A 21 -4.75 -3.17 -12.99
CA ARG A 21 -3.83 -2.94 -14.11
C ARG A 21 -2.93 -4.14 -14.40
N ALA A 22 -2.49 -4.87 -13.38
CA ALA A 22 -1.73 -6.10 -13.55
C ALA A 22 -2.57 -7.16 -14.28
N GLN A 23 -3.84 -7.33 -13.90
CA GLN A 23 -4.74 -8.30 -14.50
C GLN A 23 -5.12 -7.92 -15.95
N SER A 24 -5.27 -6.64 -16.24
CA SER A 24 -5.62 -6.16 -17.58
C SER A 24 -4.42 -6.03 -18.53
N SER A 25 -3.19 -6.26 -18.06
CA SER A 25 -2.00 -6.02 -18.87
C SER A 25 -1.66 -7.20 -19.78
N PRO A 26 -1.50 -6.98 -21.10
CA PRO A 26 -1.10 -8.04 -22.03
C PRO A 26 0.42 -8.31 -22.01
N SER A 27 1.24 -7.39 -21.47
CA SER A 27 2.69 -7.56 -21.35
C SER A 27 3.05 -8.15 -19.99
N ARG A 28 3.93 -9.16 -20.00
CA ARG A 28 4.44 -9.80 -18.79
C ARG A 28 5.24 -8.82 -17.93
N GLU A 29 6.01 -7.94 -18.57
CA GLU A 29 6.82 -6.91 -17.92
C GLU A 29 5.92 -5.90 -17.21
N ALA A 30 4.90 -5.40 -17.91
CA ALA A 30 3.94 -4.45 -17.35
C ALA A 30 3.11 -5.09 -16.21
N ARG A 31 2.68 -6.34 -16.36
CA ARG A 31 2.04 -7.11 -15.28
C ARG A 31 2.94 -7.20 -14.05
N THR A 32 4.20 -7.59 -14.23
CA THR A 32 5.17 -7.71 -13.13
C THR A 32 5.39 -6.36 -12.44
N ALA A 33 5.50 -5.28 -13.20
CA ALA A 33 5.64 -3.93 -12.65
C ALA A 33 4.44 -3.53 -11.78
N TYR A 34 3.22 -3.80 -12.25
CA TYR A 34 2.00 -3.51 -11.49
C TYR A 34 1.84 -4.40 -10.24
N GLU A 35 2.20 -5.68 -10.32
CA GLU A 35 2.23 -6.58 -9.17
C GLU A 35 3.24 -6.09 -8.10
N ASN A 36 4.42 -5.64 -8.52
CA ASN A 36 5.42 -5.06 -7.62
C ASN A 36 4.91 -3.77 -6.96
N LEU A 37 4.21 -2.91 -7.71
CA LEU A 37 3.57 -1.72 -7.14
C LEU A 37 2.51 -2.10 -6.09
N ALA A 38 1.64 -3.06 -6.39
CA ALA A 38 0.63 -3.54 -5.46
C ALA A 38 1.26 -4.08 -4.16
N ARG A 39 2.36 -4.84 -4.28
CA ARG A 39 3.12 -5.34 -3.13
C ARG A 39 3.70 -4.20 -2.29
N SER A 40 4.31 -3.20 -2.93
CA SER A 40 4.85 -2.03 -2.23
C SER A 40 3.79 -1.26 -1.43
N TYR A 41 2.58 -1.12 -1.96
CA TYR A 41 1.48 -0.51 -1.21
C TYR A 41 1.06 -1.36 -0.01
N SER A 42 1.01 -2.69 -0.16
CA SER A 42 0.74 -3.63 0.94
C SER A 42 1.76 -3.47 2.07
N ASP A 43 3.05 -3.41 1.74
CA ASP A 43 4.13 -3.27 2.73
C ASP A 43 3.99 -1.96 3.52
N ARG A 44 3.64 -0.87 2.83
CA ARG A 44 3.38 0.43 3.47
C ARG A 44 2.18 0.36 4.40
N ILE A 45 1.07 -0.27 3.98
CA ILE A 45 -0.12 -0.44 4.83
C ILE A 45 0.24 -1.24 6.09
N HIS A 46 1.01 -2.31 5.97
CA HIS A 46 1.46 -3.09 7.12
C HIS A 46 2.35 -2.26 8.05
N ALA A 47 3.29 -1.48 7.52
CA ALA A 47 4.11 -0.59 8.32
C ALA A 47 3.27 0.45 9.07
N TYR A 48 2.24 1.03 8.44
CA TYR A 48 1.30 1.94 9.10
C TYR A 48 0.52 1.24 10.22
N ARG A 49 0.01 0.03 9.99
CA ARG A 49 -0.69 -0.74 11.02
C ARG A 49 0.21 -1.03 12.22
N GLN A 50 1.43 -1.50 11.99
CA GLN A 50 2.39 -1.75 13.07
C GLN A 50 2.76 -0.47 13.84
N ALA A 51 2.90 0.67 13.14
CA ALA A 51 3.16 1.95 13.79
C ALA A 51 1.99 2.38 14.69
N ASN A 52 0.76 2.21 14.20
CA ASN A 52 -0.45 2.52 14.95
C ASN A 52 -0.60 1.60 16.17
N GLU A 53 -0.37 0.29 16.03
CA GLU A 53 -0.38 -0.67 17.14
C GLU A 53 0.62 -0.28 18.24
N ARG A 54 1.85 0.11 17.85
CA ARG A 54 2.87 0.60 18.80
C ARG A 54 2.47 1.89 19.49
N MET A 55 1.79 2.80 18.79
CA MET A 55 1.30 4.04 19.39
C MET A 55 0.17 3.78 20.39
N ILE A 56 -0.79 2.92 20.04
CA ILE A 56 -1.89 2.52 20.93
C ILE A 56 -1.32 1.83 22.17
N PHE A 57 -0.38 0.89 21.99
CA PHE A 57 0.26 0.20 23.11
C PHE A 57 1.02 1.14 24.07
N ARG A 58 1.61 2.23 23.56
CA ARG A 58 2.30 3.23 24.40
C ARG A 58 1.35 4.22 25.08
N ALA A 59 0.10 4.30 24.62
CA ALA A 59 -0.92 5.18 25.17
C ALA A 59 -1.77 4.49 26.25
N HIS A 60 -1.52 3.22 26.54
CA HIS A 60 -2.10 2.44 27.64
C HIS A 60 -1.04 2.11 28.68
#